data_AF-A0A8J5PDI7-F1
#
_entry.id   AF-A0A8J5PDI7-F1
#
_cell.length_a   1.000
_cell.length_b   1.000
_cell.length_c   1.000
_cell.angle_alpha   90.00
_cell.angle_beta   90.00
_cell.angle_gamma   90.00
#
_symmetry.space_group_name_H-M   'P 1'
#
loop_
_entity.id
_entity.type
_entity.pdbx_description
1 polymer ?
#
loop_
_entity_poly.entity_id
_entity_poly.type
_entity_poly.pdbx_seq_one_letter_code
_entity_poly.pdbx_strand_id
1 'polypeptide(L)'
;MYFPPGIYKVSSSIIQYYNTEMIGNPLDLPTIIAAPSFGIYMENGSGGFLSDLYFVGGKFGAYMGNQQFTASGLYFEEAETAIQIHWDWGWIMQNIVVDNCKTGLTIVGGAGGPMSTGQGIGSLHLTDLRFHYVTVAVSTSVMADNSTALLLSNSGFYNVNTIVEDTLKKQGFGRVTSANGTTAFHNGANLDSPIRNESLVTSRCKQFYTRRRPKYYNLGFSQILDAKAYRAKGDGKTDDTAVLNYLFSAAANMSAIVYVLFSVYIISDTVEILVGLRVIGQVWPQIMATGSKFADALKPRVAVCVGLPGQVGVIEIQNMMMTVRGATAGAIMMEWNVHESGQGSAGLWDTHFRVGGAAGTDLTVKDCPKLSGKVNPNYIAASLMLHLTPDSSG
;
A
#
# COMPACT_ATOMS: atom_id res chain seq x y z
N MET A 1 -18.71 4.61 2.96
CA MET A 1 -19.95 4.29 2.22
C MET A 1 -20.00 2.79 1.99
N TYR A 2 -21.07 2.12 2.40
CA TYR A 2 -21.23 0.67 2.25
C TYR A 2 -22.28 0.37 1.18
N PHE A 3 -21.97 -0.57 0.28
CA PHE A 3 -22.86 -1.06 -0.77
C PHE A 3 -23.26 -2.51 -0.47
N PRO A 4 -24.50 -2.75 -0.02
CA PRO A 4 -25.07 -4.09 0.05
C PRO A 4 -25.09 -4.80 -1.32
N PRO A 5 -25.36 -6.10 -1.36
CA PRO A 5 -25.49 -6.82 -2.62
C PRO A 5 -26.58 -6.21 -3.49
N GLY A 6 -26.32 -6.11 -4.80
CA GLY A 6 -27.26 -5.55 -5.74
C GLY A 6 -26.61 -4.93 -6.98
N ILE A 7 -27.47 -4.48 -7.89
CA ILE A 7 -27.08 -3.84 -9.14
C ILE A 7 -27.44 -2.35 -9.06
N TYR A 8 -26.42 -1.50 -9.11
CA TYR A 8 -26.52 -0.06 -9.01
C TYR A 8 -26.29 0.55 -10.40
N LYS A 9 -27.38 1.01 -11.04
CA LYS A 9 -27.30 1.75 -12.29
C LYS A 9 -26.92 3.20 -11.99
N VAL A 10 -25.84 3.69 -12.61
CA VAL A 10 -25.41 5.09 -12.46
C VAL A 10 -25.56 5.83 -13.78
N SER A 11 -26.17 7.02 -13.73
CA SER A 11 -26.34 7.91 -14.89
C SER A 11 -25.33 9.06 -14.92
N SER A 12 -24.50 9.18 -13.89
CA SER A 12 -23.42 10.16 -13.75
C SER A 12 -22.33 9.63 -12.81
N SER A 13 -21.18 10.31 -12.77
CA SER A 13 -20.06 9.92 -11.91
C SER A 13 -20.45 9.88 -10.43
N ILE A 14 -20.07 8.81 -9.73
CA ILE A 14 -20.10 8.77 -8.27
C ILE A 14 -18.91 9.59 -7.75
N ILE A 15 -19.18 10.71 -7.11
CA ILE A 15 -18.12 11.57 -6.54
C ILE A 15 -17.67 10.98 -5.21
N GLN A 16 -16.43 10.47 -5.17
CA GLN A 16 -15.78 10.08 -3.92
C GLN A 16 -15.19 11.32 -3.24
N TYR A 17 -15.88 11.86 -2.24
CA TYR A 17 -15.37 12.99 -1.46
C TYR A 17 -14.13 12.61 -0.64
N TYR A 18 -13.35 13.62 -0.28
CA TYR A 18 -12.14 13.46 0.53
C TYR A 18 -12.40 12.61 1.78
N ASN A 19 -11.46 11.70 2.07
CA ASN A 19 -11.50 10.81 3.24
C ASN A 19 -12.73 9.85 3.27
N THR A 20 -13.13 9.33 2.11
CA THR A 20 -14.23 8.36 1.97
C THR A 20 -13.71 7.00 1.54
N GLU A 21 -14.09 5.94 2.26
CA GLU A 21 -13.97 4.56 1.79
C GLU A 21 -15.29 4.12 1.13
N MET A 22 -15.22 3.52 -0.07
CA MET A 22 -16.33 2.83 -0.71
C MET A 22 -16.13 1.33 -0.57
N ILE A 23 -17.04 0.65 0.14
CA ILE A 23 -16.90 -0.76 0.49
C ILE A 23 -18.13 -1.51 0.00
N GLY A 24 -17.93 -2.49 -0.89
CA GLY A 24 -18.98 -3.44 -1.27
C GLY A 24 -19.11 -4.57 -0.27
N ASN A 25 -20.29 -5.20 -0.22
CA ASN A 25 -20.46 -6.45 0.51
C ASN A 25 -19.43 -7.48 0.01
N PRO A 26 -18.58 -8.01 0.90
CA PRO A 26 -17.48 -8.87 0.47
C PRO A 26 -17.99 -10.28 0.09
N LEU A 27 -19.10 -10.77 0.67
CA LEU A 27 -19.65 -12.10 0.41
C LEU A 27 -20.50 -12.19 -0.86
N ASP A 28 -21.06 -11.06 -1.30
CA ASP A 28 -21.87 -10.95 -2.52
C ASP A 28 -21.67 -9.54 -3.10
N LEU A 29 -20.76 -9.46 -4.08
CA LEU A 29 -20.22 -8.19 -4.57
C LEU A 29 -21.31 -7.36 -5.26
N PRO A 30 -21.47 -6.08 -4.90
CA PRO A 30 -22.34 -5.17 -5.62
C PRO A 30 -21.78 -4.90 -7.03
N THR A 31 -22.67 -4.76 -8.00
CA THR A 31 -22.33 -4.38 -9.38
C THR A 31 -22.72 -2.93 -9.62
N ILE A 32 -21.76 -2.08 -10.00
CA ILE A 32 -22.04 -0.74 -10.51
C ILE A 32 -22.02 -0.80 -12.04
N ILE A 33 -23.16 -0.50 -12.68
CA ILE A 33 -23.25 -0.51 -14.15
C ILE A 33 -22.92 0.90 -14.66
N ALA A 34 -21.73 1.05 -15.22
CA ALA A 34 -21.27 2.22 -15.96
C ALA A 34 -21.30 1.98 -17.48
N ALA A 35 -20.96 2.99 -18.28
CA ALA A 35 -20.80 2.81 -19.73
C ALA A 35 -19.63 1.86 -20.05
N PRO A 36 -19.63 1.14 -21.20
CA PRO A 36 -18.58 0.18 -21.55
C PRO A 36 -17.15 0.75 -21.67
N SER A 37 -16.99 2.08 -21.67
CA SER A 37 -15.70 2.76 -21.78
C SER A 37 -15.00 3.00 -20.44
N PHE A 38 -15.55 2.51 -19.31
CA PHE A 38 -14.98 2.73 -17.98
C PHE A 38 -13.95 1.66 -17.61
N GLY A 39 -12.67 2.05 -17.55
CA GLY A 39 -11.58 1.35 -16.86
C GLY A 39 -10.96 2.28 -15.80
N ILE A 40 -9.72 2.01 -15.37
CA ILE A 40 -8.98 3.03 -14.59
C ILE A 40 -8.52 4.13 -15.53
N TYR A 41 -8.86 5.38 -15.22
CA TYR A 41 -8.25 6.56 -15.80
C TYR A 41 -7.59 7.36 -14.68
N MET A 42 -6.26 7.47 -14.74
CA MET A 42 -5.44 8.24 -13.81
C MET A 42 -4.56 9.19 -14.63
N GLU A 43 -4.88 10.47 -14.62
CA GLU A 43 -4.20 11.49 -15.41
C GLU A 43 -2.93 12.00 -14.73
N ASN A 44 -2.91 12.05 -13.40
CA ASN A 44 -1.77 12.44 -12.59
C ASN A 44 -1.95 11.97 -11.14
N GLY A 45 -0.94 12.26 -10.31
CA GLY A 45 -1.02 12.13 -8.86
C GLY A 45 0.36 11.89 -8.26
N SER A 46 0.37 11.69 -6.94
CA SER A 46 1.53 11.18 -6.19
C SER A 46 1.04 9.97 -5.40
N GLY A 47 0.89 8.89 -6.15
CA GLY A 47 0.15 7.72 -5.79
C GLY A 47 0.91 6.77 -4.90
N GLY A 48 0.20 5.68 -4.63
CA GLY A 48 0.45 4.72 -3.57
C GLY A 48 0.26 3.30 -4.07
N PHE A 49 -0.73 2.57 -3.54
CA PHE A 49 -0.88 1.13 -3.75
C PHE A 49 -2.26 0.74 -4.31
N LEU A 50 -2.29 -0.22 -5.24
CA LEU A 50 -3.52 -0.86 -5.72
C LEU A 50 -3.28 -2.36 -5.94
N SER A 51 -4.33 -3.15 -5.73
CA SER A 51 -4.22 -4.60 -5.86
C SER A 51 -5.55 -5.30 -6.02
N ASP A 52 -5.48 -6.58 -6.42
CA ASP A 52 -6.63 -7.50 -6.43
C ASP A 52 -7.75 -7.02 -7.37
N LEU A 53 -7.36 -6.60 -8.58
CA LEU A 53 -8.29 -6.08 -9.58
C LEU A 53 -8.32 -6.98 -10.81
N TYR A 54 -9.52 -7.15 -11.36
CA TYR A 54 -9.82 -7.94 -12.55
C TYR A 54 -10.46 -7.05 -13.61
N PHE A 55 -9.89 -7.01 -14.80
CA PHE A 55 -10.34 -6.19 -15.92
C PHE A 55 -10.69 -7.09 -17.12
N VAL A 56 -11.85 -6.87 -17.72
CA VAL A 56 -12.33 -7.64 -18.90
C VAL A 56 -12.68 -6.69 -20.02
N GLY A 57 -12.09 -6.90 -21.19
CA GLY A 57 -12.38 -6.14 -22.39
C GLY A 57 -11.92 -4.68 -22.34
N GLY A 58 -12.49 -3.88 -23.24
CA GLY A 58 -12.23 -2.45 -23.34
C GLY A 58 -10.97 -2.09 -24.15
N LYS A 59 -10.87 -0.81 -24.53
CA LYS A 59 -9.69 -0.28 -25.22
C LYS A 59 -8.46 -0.31 -24.31
N PHE A 60 -8.66 0.11 -23.06
CA PHE A 60 -7.66 0.09 -22.00
C PHE A 60 -8.26 -0.59 -20.77
N GLY A 61 -7.58 -1.56 -20.17
CA GLY A 61 -7.94 -2.02 -18.83
C GLY A 61 -7.64 -0.93 -17.79
N ALA A 62 -6.41 -0.38 -17.86
CA ALA A 62 -6.00 0.77 -17.09
C ALA A 62 -5.17 1.76 -17.92
N TYR A 63 -5.52 3.04 -17.85
CA TYR A 63 -4.83 4.16 -18.47
C TYR A 63 -4.30 5.09 -17.37
N MET A 64 -2.99 5.07 -17.10
CA MET A 64 -2.44 5.64 -15.86
C MET A 64 -1.19 6.50 -16.09
N GLY A 65 -1.06 7.55 -15.29
CA GLY A 65 0.13 8.39 -15.22
C GLY A 65 0.20 9.03 -13.84
N ASN A 66 1.35 8.92 -13.20
CA ASN A 66 1.55 9.29 -11.80
C ASN A 66 3.05 9.35 -11.48
N GLN A 67 3.46 10.20 -10.54
CA GLN A 67 4.85 10.27 -10.07
C GLN A 67 5.39 8.87 -9.73
N GLN A 68 4.66 8.14 -8.89
CA GLN A 68 4.98 6.77 -8.53
C GLN A 68 3.74 5.96 -8.17
N PHE A 69 3.84 4.64 -8.35
CA PHE A 69 2.82 3.72 -7.86
C PHE A 69 3.39 2.31 -7.67
N THR A 70 2.77 1.56 -6.77
CA THR A 70 2.96 0.11 -6.64
C THR A 70 1.65 -0.60 -6.96
N ALA A 71 1.66 -1.46 -7.97
CA ALA A 71 0.51 -2.27 -8.36
C ALA A 71 0.82 -3.76 -8.16
N SER A 72 -0.10 -4.50 -7.54
CA SER A 72 0.13 -5.94 -7.28
C SER A 72 -1.10 -6.80 -7.50
N GLY A 73 -0.98 -7.92 -8.24
CA GLY A 73 -2.10 -8.85 -8.46
C GLY A 73 -3.22 -8.24 -9.28
N LEU A 74 -2.88 -7.75 -10.46
CA LEU A 74 -3.87 -7.32 -11.44
C LEU A 74 -3.99 -8.38 -12.51
N TYR A 75 -5.21 -8.62 -12.96
CA TYR A 75 -5.52 -9.53 -14.04
C TYR A 75 -6.26 -8.78 -15.13
N PHE A 76 -5.80 -8.92 -16.37
CA PHE A 76 -6.41 -8.31 -17.54
C PHE A 76 -6.74 -9.39 -18.55
N GLU A 77 -7.98 -9.40 -19.02
CA GLU A 77 -8.52 -10.35 -20.00
C GLU A 77 -9.13 -9.58 -21.19
N GLU A 78 -8.85 -10.01 -22.42
CA GLU A 78 -9.56 -9.56 -23.63
C GLU A 78 -9.53 -8.04 -23.93
N ALA A 79 -8.64 -7.28 -23.28
CA ALA A 79 -8.46 -5.86 -23.55
C ALA A 79 -7.65 -5.63 -24.84
N GLU A 80 -7.91 -4.52 -25.55
CA GLU A 80 -7.02 -4.13 -26.66
C GLU A 80 -5.63 -3.79 -26.11
N THR A 81 -5.56 -3.00 -25.04
CA THR A 81 -4.34 -2.76 -24.27
C THR A 81 -4.64 -3.00 -22.78
N ALA A 82 -3.93 -3.91 -22.12
CA ALA A 82 -4.19 -4.17 -20.70
C ALA A 82 -3.86 -2.95 -19.83
N ILE A 83 -2.65 -2.40 -19.99
CA ILE A 83 -2.18 -1.23 -19.25
C ILE A 83 -1.53 -0.25 -20.21
N GLN A 84 -1.85 1.04 -20.10
CA GLN A 84 -1.06 2.12 -20.68
C GLN A 84 -0.50 3.02 -19.57
N ILE A 85 0.82 3.23 -19.59
CA ILE A 85 1.51 4.23 -18.77
C ILE A 85 1.88 5.42 -19.67
N HIS A 86 1.36 6.59 -19.33
CA HIS A 86 1.50 7.80 -20.16
C HIS A 86 2.45 8.88 -19.60
N TRP A 87 2.78 8.81 -18.30
CA TRP A 87 3.94 9.49 -17.68
C TRP A 87 4.24 8.90 -16.30
N ASP A 88 5.52 8.93 -15.88
CA ASP A 88 5.92 8.61 -14.50
C ASP A 88 7.28 9.17 -14.10
N TRP A 89 7.64 9.02 -12.81
CA TRP A 89 9.03 9.02 -12.36
C TRP A 89 9.51 7.59 -12.05
N GLY A 90 8.65 6.76 -11.43
CA GLY A 90 8.99 5.37 -11.14
C GLY A 90 7.80 4.51 -10.69
N TRP A 91 7.60 3.36 -11.33
CA TRP A 91 6.54 2.41 -10.99
C TRP A 91 7.07 1.01 -10.73
N ILE A 92 6.45 0.32 -9.77
CA ILE A 92 6.65 -1.11 -9.53
C ILE A 92 5.33 -1.85 -9.78
N MET A 93 5.38 -2.87 -10.64
CA MET A 93 4.24 -3.74 -10.89
C MET A 93 4.63 -5.19 -10.61
N GLN A 94 3.85 -5.87 -9.78
CA GLN A 94 4.15 -7.21 -9.30
C GLN A 94 2.96 -8.15 -9.52
N ASN A 95 3.23 -9.41 -9.89
CA ASN A 95 2.19 -10.42 -10.04
C ASN A 95 1.06 -9.96 -10.97
N ILE A 96 1.43 -9.45 -12.14
CA ILE A 96 0.48 -9.02 -13.16
C ILE A 96 0.23 -10.18 -14.12
N VAL A 97 -1.05 -10.46 -14.38
CA VAL A 97 -1.48 -11.45 -15.37
C VAL A 97 -2.18 -10.74 -16.52
N VAL A 98 -1.77 -11.06 -17.74
CA VAL A 98 -2.39 -10.56 -18.97
C VAL A 98 -2.74 -11.77 -19.83
N ASP A 99 -4.00 -11.90 -20.20
CA ASP A 99 -4.51 -13.02 -20.98
C ASP A 99 -5.37 -12.54 -22.16
N ASN A 100 -5.11 -13.08 -23.35
CA ASN A 100 -5.86 -12.79 -24.57
C ASN A 100 -6.01 -11.30 -24.92
N CYS A 101 -5.07 -10.46 -24.48
CA CYS A 101 -5.03 -9.05 -24.84
C CYS A 101 -4.20 -8.86 -26.13
N LYS A 102 -4.51 -7.83 -26.93
CA LYS A 102 -3.67 -7.52 -28.11
C LYS A 102 -2.29 -7.00 -27.67
N THR A 103 -2.28 -5.99 -26.81
CA THR A 103 -1.07 -5.46 -26.18
C THR A 103 -1.17 -5.57 -24.66
N GLY A 104 -0.10 -5.98 -23.99
CA GLY A 104 -0.08 -6.00 -22.53
C GLY A 104 0.19 -4.62 -21.93
N LEU A 105 1.41 -4.13 -22.02
CA LEU A 105 1.80 -2.82 -21.52
C LEU A 105 2.18 -1.89 -22.67
N THR A 106 1.54 -0.72 -22.73
CA THR A 106 1.93 0.37 -23.63
C THR A 106 2.61 1.46 -22.82
N ILE A 107 3.85 1.82 -23.20
CA ILE A 107 4.65 2.88 -22.58
C ILE A 107 4.81 4.00 -23.59
N VAL A 108 4.14 5.13 -23.35
CA VAL A 108 4.17 6.30 -24.22
C VAL A 108 4.46 7.54 -23.38
N GLY A 109 5.53 8.28 -23.67
CA GLY A 109 5.84 9.52 -22.94
C GLY A 109 4.99 10.70 -23.43
N GLY A 110 4.69 11.65 -22.55
CA GLY A 110 4.08 12.93 -22.91
C GLY A 110 2.60 12.90 -23.27
N ALA A 111 1.96 11.72 -23.28
CA ALA A 111 0.56 11.51 -23.69
C ALA A 111 -0.46 11.72 -22.56
N GLY A 112 -0.20 12.67 -21.65
CA GLY A 112 -1.08 12.97 -20.53
C GLY A 112 -2.37 13.70 -20.91
N GLY A 113 -3.31 13.78 -19.96
CA GLY A 113 -4.59 14.48 -20.13
C GLY A 113 -4.47 16.02 -20.23
N PRO A 114 -5.58 16.77 -20.16
CA PRO A 114 -5.61 18.23 -20.38
C PRO A 114 -4.67 19.06 -19.48
N MET A 115 -4.25 18.52 -18.33
CA MET A 115 -3.32 19.14 -17.38
C MET A 115 -1.86 18.64 -17.52
N SER A 116 -1.57 17.89 -18.57
CA SER A 116 -0.23 17.35 -18.85
C SER A 116 0.75 18.48 -19.13
N THR A 117 1.95 18.37 -18.55
CA THR A 117 3.11 19.22 -18.91
C THR A 117 4.02 18.55 -19.92
N GLY A 118 3.58 17.44 -20.53
CA GLY A 118 4.40 16.66 -21.47
C GLY A 118 5.49 15.84 -20.78
N GLN A 119 5.29 15.42 -19.53
CA GLN A 119 6.26 14.61 -18.79
C GLN A 119 6.45 13.24 -19.47
N GLY A 120 7.71 12.82 -19.53
CA GLY A 120 8.11 11.52 -20.08
C GLY A 120 7.91 10.37 -19.09
N ILE A 121 8.57 9.26 -19.38
CA ILE A 121 8.58 8.06 -18.54
C ILE A 121 9.95 7.98 -17.88
N GLY A 122 9.99 7.89 -16.55
CA GLY A 122 11.20 7.72 -15.78
C GLY A 122 11.60 6.24 -15.71
N SER A 123 10.84 5.42 -14.98
CA SER A 123 11.24 4.03 -14.75
C SER A 123 10.09 3.08 -14.44
N LEU A 124 10.19 1.85 -14.94
CA LEU A 124 9.22 0.79 -14.76
C LEU A 124 9.93 -0.50 -14.38
N HIS A 125 9.65 -1.02 -13.19
CA HIS A 125 10.06 -2.35 -12.77
C HIS A 125 8.84 -3.27 -12.69
N LEU A 126 8.79 -4.24 -13.60
CA LEU A 126 7.76 -5.25 -13.65
C LEU A 126 8.33 -6.61 -13.25
N THR A 127 7.73 -7.23 -12.23
CA THR A 127 8.17 -8.51 -11.69
C THR A 127 7.02 -9.51 -11.58
N ASP A 128 7.35 -10.79 -11.69
CA ASP A 128 6.41 -11.90 -11.46
C ASP A 128 5.25 -11.90 -12.45
N LEU A 129 5.52 -11.52 -13.70
CA LEU A 129 4.51 -11.35 -14.74
C LEU A 129 4.15 -12.67 -15.40
N ARG A 130 2.90 -12.79 -15.85
CA ARG A 130 2.42 -13.93 -16.63
C ARG A 130 1.56 -13.46 -17.79
N PHE A 131 2.08 -13.61 -19.01
CA PHE A 131 1.43 -13.15 -20.23
C PHE A 131 1.09 -14.37 -21.09
N HIS A 132 -0.19 -14.50 -21.47
CA HIS A 132 -0.70 -15.61 -22.26
C HIS A 132 -1.46 -15.07 -23.48
N TYR A 133 -1.20 -15.63 -24.65
CA TYR A 133 -1.92 -15.30 -25.89
C TYR A 133 -1.93 -13.80 -26.21
N VAL A 134 -0.80 -13.13 -26.02
CA VAL A 134 -0.64 -11.68 -26.25
C VAL A 134 0.14 -11.41 -27.53
N THR A 135 -0.28 -10.46 -28.37
CA THR A 135 0.51 -10.14 -29.58
C THR A 135 1.82 -9.44 -29.20
N VAL A 136 1.74 -8.38 -28.40
CA VAL A 136 2.91 -7.63 -27.92
C VAL A 136 2.82 -7.47 -26.40
N ALA A 137 3.78 -8.03 -25.65
CA ALA A 137 3.75 -7.92 -24.19
C ALA A 137 4.07 -6.50 -23.71
N VAL A 138 5.13 -5.87 -24.22
CA VAL A 138 5.47 -4.47 -23.96
C VAL A 138 5.67 -3.73 -25.27
N SER A 139 4.84 -2.73 -25.53
CA SER A 139 5.00 -1.77 -26.62
C SER A 139 5.51 -0.45 -26.05
N THR A 140 6.59 0.10 -26.57
CA THR A 140 7.16 1.37 -26.12
C THR A 140 7.43 2.32 -27.28
N SER A 141 7.47 3.62 -27.01
CA SER A 141 7.89 4.66 -27.95
C SER A 141 9.05 5.54 -27.44
N VAL A 142 9.63 5.18 -26.28
CA VAL A 142 10.59 6.04 -25.54
C VAL A 142 11.99 5.41 -25.43
N MET A 143 12.30 4.38 -26.22
CA MET A 143 13.62 3.75 -26.17
C MET A 143 14.74 4.67 -26.66
N ALA A 144 14.46 5.50 -27.67
CA ALA A 144 15.45 6.38 -28.26
C ALA A 144 15.91 7.50 -27.32
N ASP A 145 15.13 7.79 -26.27
CA ASP A 145 15.39 8.90 -25.35
C ASP A 145 16.54 8.61 -24.37
N ASN A 146 17.00 7.35 -24.27
CA ASN A 146 18.07 6.88 -23.37
C ASN A 146 17.91 7.28 -21.88
N SER A 147 16.71 7.73 -21.49
CA SER A 147 16.38 8.28 -20.17
C SER A 147 15.40 7.41 -19.39
N THR A 148 14.62 6.57 -20.07
CA THR A 148 13.69 5.62 -19.45
C THR A 148 14.39 4.30 -19.10
N ALA A 149 14.07 3.74 -17.94
CA ALA A 149 14.50 2.41 -17.53
C ALA A 149 13.31 1.42 -17.50
N LEU A 150 13.44 0.29 -18.19
CA LEU A 150 12.48 -0.81 -18.12
C LEU A 150 13.17 -2.09 -17.64
N LEU A 151 12.69 -2.65 -16.52
CA LEU A 151 13.17 -3.93 -16.00
C LEU A 151 12.01 -4.94 -15.94
N LEU A 152 12.19 -6.07 -16.62
CA LEU A 152 11.31 -7.24 -16.50
C LEU A 152 12.06 -8.33 -15.72
N SER A 153 11.45 -8.91 -14.69
CA SER A 153 12.12 -9.92 -13.85
C SER A 153 11.18 -11.03 -13.38
N ASN A 154 11.66 -12.28 -13.38
CA ASN A 154 10.87 -13.47 -13.03
C ASN A 154 9.52 -13.55 -13.77
N SER A 155 9.54 -13.32 -15.08
CA SER A 155 8.34 -13.20 -15.92
C SER A 155 8.23 -14.32 -16.93
N GLY A 156 7.02 -14.83 -17.15
CA GLY A 156 6.70 -15.85 -18.15
C GLY A 156 5.85 -15.31 -19.30
N PHE A 157 6.21 -15.68 -20.53
CA PHE A 157 5.53 -15.27 -21.77
C PHE A 157 5.18 -16.53 -22.58
N TYR A 158 3.89 -16.81 -22.72
CA TYR A 158 3.38 -18.03 -23.35
C TYR A 158 2.47 -17.67 -24.52
N ASN A 159 2.78 -18.16 -25.72
CA ASN A 159 2.08 -17.75 -26.96
C ASN A 159 2.07 -16.21 -27.12
N VAL A 160 3.24 -15.61 -26.89
CA VAL A 160 3.46 -14.16 -27.04
C VAL A 160 4.33 -13.93 -28.27
N ASN A 161 3.87 -13.14 -29.24
CA ASN A 161 4.62 -12.96 -30.50
C ASN A 161 5.86 -12.09 -30.30
N THR A 162 5.74 -11.00 -29.53
CA THR A 162 6.85 -10.10 -29.22
C THR A 162 6.85 -9.73 -27.73
N ILE A 163 7.98 -9.92 -27.04
CA ILE A 163 8.10 -9.56 -25.61
C ILE A 163 8.21 -8.05 -25.45
N VAL A 164 9.22 -7.42 -26.08
CA VAL A 164 9.34 -5.95 -26.10
C VAL A 164 9.48 -5.48 -27.55
N GLU A 165 8.55 -4.64 -27.96
CA GLU A 165 8.57 -3.91 -29.21
C GLU A 165 8.73 -2.42 -28.90
N ASP A 166 9.73 -1.78 -29.49
CA ASP A 166 9.66 -0.34 -29.71
C ASP A 166 9.01 -0.13 -31.07
N THR A 167 8.01 0.72 -31.09
CA THR A 167 7.40 1.23 -32.32
C THR A 167 8.43 1.92 -33.23
N LEU A 168 9.63 2.21 -32.73
CA LEU A 168 10.78 2.75 -33.45
C LEU A 168 11.99 1.78 -33.62
N LYS A 169 12.09 0.59 -32.93
CA LYS A 169 13.11 -0.51 -33.05
C LYS A 169 13.07 -1.61 -31.93
N LYS A 170 12.95 -2.92 -32.23
CA LYS A 170 12.70 -4.02 -31.23
C LYS A 170 13.76 -4.25 -30.10
N GLN A 171 13.28 -4.69 -28.90
CA GLN A 171 13.95 -5.19 -27.65
C GLN A 171 13.88 -4.25 -26.41
N GLY A 172 14.11 -4.74 -25.18
CA GLY A 172 13.95 -3.99 -23.90
C GLY A 172 15.20 -3.24 -23.44
N PHE A 173 15.12 -2.21 -22.60
CA PHE A 173 16.19 -1.19 -22.53
C PHE A 173 16.36 -0.48 -21.16
N GLY A 174 17.58 0.02 -20.90
CA GLY A 174 17.87 0.89 -19.76
C GLY A 174 19.37 1.03 -19.45
N ARG A 175 19.74 1.97 -18.58
CA ARG A 175 21.11 2.07 -18.04
C ARG A 175 21.28 1.12 -16.85
N VAL A 176 22.31 0.30 -16.88
CA VAL A 176 22.66 -0.65 -15.81
C VAL A 176 24.03 -0.29 -15.27
N THR A 177 24.16 -0.27 -13.94
CA THR A 177 25.44 -0.15 -13.25
C THR A 177 25.80 -1.50 -12.65
N SER A 178 26.93 -2.08 -13.06
CA SER A 178 27.42 -3.35 -12.55
C SER A 178 28.03 -3.21 -11.14
N ALA A 179 28.24 -4.32 -10.45
CA ALA A 179 28.82 -4.37 -9.10
C ALA A 179 30.21 -3.72 -8.98
N ASN A 180 30.94 -3.59 -10.08
CA ASN A 180 32.23 -2.89 -10.14
C ASN A 180 32.10 -1.38 -10.46
N GLY A 181 30.87 -0.83 -10.47
CA GLY A 181 30.59 0.58 -10.72
C GLY A 181 30.54 1.00 -12.19
N THR A 182 30.71 0.08 -13.14
CA THR A 182 30.63 0.40 -14.58
C THR A 182 29.18 0.61 -14.99
N THR A 183 28.87 1.74 -15.64
CA THR A 183 27.51 2.04 -16.10
C THR A 183 27.45 1.98 -17.62
N ALA A 184 26.54 1.18 -18.17
CA ALA A 184 26.32 1.07 -19.62
C ALA A 184 24.83 1.10 -19.95
N PHE A 185 24.48 1.53 -21.16
CA PHE A 185 23.12 1.37 -21.69
C PHE A 185 22.99 -0.02 -22.29
N HIS A 186 21.99 -0.78 -21.84
CA HIS A 186 21.67 -2.09 -22.33
C HIS A 186 20.38 -2.02 -23.14
N ASN A 187 20.37 -2.64 -24.31
CA ASN A 187 19.19 -2.84 -25.14
C ASN A 187 19.15 -4.31 -25.55
N GLY A 188 18.19 -5.07 -25.02
CA GLY A 188 17.99 -6.50 -25.26
C GLY A 188 18.94 -7.42 -24.51
N ALA A 189 19.76 -6.90 -23.59
CA ALA A 189 20.69 -7.71 -22.85
C ALA A 189 19.98 -8.56 -21.79
N ASN A 190 20.30 -9.86 -21.75
CA ASN A 190 19.98 -10.69 -20.60
C ASN A 190 20.86 -10.22 -19.43
N LEU A 191 20.23 -9.74 -18.36
CA LEU A 191 20.90 -9.38 -17.11
C LEU A 191 20.82 -10.55 -16.14
N ASP A 192 21.81 -10.65 -15.25
CA ASP A 192 21.77 -11.61 -14.15
C ASP A 192 20.53 -11.34 -13.30
N SER A 193 19.75 -12.40 -13.04
CA SER A 193 18.56 -12.28 -12.19
C SER A 193 19.00 -11.99 -10.74
N PRO A 194 18.41 -10.99 -10.07
CA PRO A 194 18.69 -10.75 -8.67
C PRO A 194 18.42 -12.01 -7.84
N ILE A 195 19.35 -12.37 -6.96
CA ILE A 195 19.16 -13.47 -6.02
C ILE A 195 18.02 -13.08 -5.06
N ARG A 196 16.96 -13.88 -5.03
CA ARG A 196 15.84 -13.69 -4.11
C ARG A 196 15.97 -14.63 -2.92
N ASN A 197 16.01 -14.07 -1.71
CA ASN A 197 16.03 -14.87 -0.49
C ASN A 197 14.76 -15.74 -0.42
N GLU A 198 14.91 -17.01 -0.04
CA GLU A 198 13.81 -17.96 0.03
C GLU A 198 12.71 -17.54 1.01
N SER A 199 13.05 -16.78 2.06
CA SER A 199 12.07 -16.25 3.02
C SER A 199 11.13 -15.20 2.41
N LEU A 200 11.50 -14.58 1.28
CA LEU A 200 10.74 -13.50 0.65
C LEU A 200 9.87 -13.97 -0.52
N VAL A 201 9.96 -15.24 -0.89
CA VAL A 201 9.35 -15.77 -2.11
C VAL A 201 8.48 -16.99 -1.84
N THR A 202 7.58 -17.27 -2.77
CA THR A 202 6.80 -18.50 -2.79
C THR A 202 7.68 -19.70 -3.16
N SER A 203 7.34 -20.88 -2.63
CA SER A 203 8.16 -22.09 -2.78
C SER A 203 8.30 -22.59 -4.22
N ARG A 204 7.24 -22.45 -5.04
CA ARG A 204 7.18 -23.03 -6.39
C ARG A 204 7.83 -22.16 -7.46
N CYS A 205 7.36 -20.93 -7.61
CA CYS A 205 7.74 -20.04 -8.73
C CYS A 205 8.72 -18.95 -8.31
N LYS A 206 9.20 -18.98 -7.06
CA LYS A 206 10.09 -17.96 -6.47
C LYS A 206 9.61 -16.52 -6.73
N GLN A 207 8.29 -16.35 -6.84
CA GLN A 207 7.63 -15.05 -6.91
C GLN A 207 7.69 -14.43 -5.53
N PHE A 208 7.89 -13.12 -5.44
CA PHE A 208 7.78 -12.44 -4.17
C PHE A 208 6.44 -12.75 -3.51
N TYR A 209 6.48 -13.03 -2.21
CA TYR A 209 5.27 -13.34 -1.46
C TYR A 209 4.36 -12.11 -1.42
N THR A 210 3.08 -12.32 -1.68
CA THR A 210 2.07 -11.27 -1.61
C THR A 210 0.88 -11.77 -0.81
N ARG A 211 0.39 -10.94 0.10
CA ARG A 211 -0.84 -11.19 0.85
C ARG A 211 -1.76 -9.98 0.76
N ARG A 212 -3.00 -10.24 0.31
CA ARG A 212 -4.04 -9.21 0.24
C ARG A 212 -4.56 -8.87 1.63
N ARG A 213 -5.10 -7.66 1.77
CA ARG A 213 -5.80 -7.23 2.97
C ARG A 213 -6.84 -8.28 3.41
N PRO A 214 -6.74 -8.83 4.62
CA PRO A 214 -7.70 -9.82 5.10
C PRO A 214 -9.13 -9.27 5.16
N LYS A 215 -10.05 -9.90 4.42
CA LYS A 215 -11.46 -9.49 4.35
C LYS A 215 -12.35 -10.17 5.41
N TYR A 216 -11.82 -11.19 6.12
CA TYR A 216 -12.50 -11.95 7.16
C TYR A 216 -13.90 -12.49 6.78
N TYR A 217 -14.02 -13.00 5.54
CA TYR A 217 -15.26 -13.58 5.02
C TYR A 217 -15.89 -14.65 5.92
N ASN A 218 -15.06 -15.43 6.58
CA ASN A 218 -15.47 -16.42 7.56
C ASN A 218 -14.68 -16.19 8.85
N LEU A 219 -15.39 -15.86 9.93
CA LEU A 219 -14.79 -15.64 11.25
C LEU A 219 -14.43 -16.98 11.93
N GLY A 220 -14.98 -18.10 11.47
CA GLY A 220 -14.86 -19.40 12.12
C GLY A 220 -15.40 -19.30 13.55
N PHE A 221 -14.56 -19.66 14.53
CA PHE A 221 -14.85 -19.52 15.96
C PHE A 221 -14.42 -18.16 16.54
N SER A 222 -13.81 -17.28 15.74
CA SER A 222 -13.30 -16.00 16.20
C SER A 222 -14.46 -15.07 16.58
N GLN A 223 -14.30 -14.38 17.70
CA GLN A 223 -15.23 -13.35 18.13
C GLN A 223 -14.78 -11.97 17.64
N ILE A 224 -15.72 -11.03 17.55
CA ILE A 224 -15.43 -9.62 17.32
C ILE A 224 -15.65 -8.86 18.62
N LEU A 225 -14.62 -8.19 19.12
CA LEU A 225 -14.67 -7.35 20.31
C LEU A 225 -14.65 -5.88 19.89
N ASP A 226 -15.75 -5.18 20.15
CA ASP A 226 -15.88 -3.75 19.85
C ASP A 226 -15.21 -2.91 20.95
N ALA A 227 -14.27 -2.04 20.57
CA ALA A 227 -13.53 -1.21 21.52
C ALA A 227 -14.43 -0.30 22.38
N LYS A 228 -15.49 0.27 21.81
CA LYS A 228 -16.45 1.11 22.54
C LYS A 228 -17.36 0.30 23.43
N ALA A 229 -17.73 -0.92 23.04
CA ALA A 229 -18.43 -1.85 23.92
C ALA A 229 -17.57 -2.23 25.15
N TYR A 230 -16.26 -2.25 24.99
CA TYR A 230 -15.27 -2.39 26.08
C TYR A 230 -14.98 -1.09 26.84
N ARG A 231 -15.73 -0.01 26.56
CA ARG A 231 -15.69 1.31 27.22
C ARG A 231 -14.56 2.24 26.81
N ALA A 232 -13.78 1.91 25.76
CA ALA A 232 -12.90 2.90 25.13
C ALA A 232 -13.75 4.07 24.62
N LYS A 233 -13.37 5.30 24.96
CA LYS A 233 -14.17 6.49 24.66
C LYS A 233 -13.99 6.93 23.22
N GLY A 234 -12.74 7.01 22.76
CA GLY A 234 -12.44 7.49 21.43
C GLY A 234 -12.86 8.96 21.20
N ASP A 235 -12.99 9.75 22.26
CA ASP A 235 -13.49 11.13 22.22
C ASP A 235 -12.38 12.18 21.98
N GLY A 236 -11.15 11.74 21.75
CA GLY A 236 -9.97 12.58 21.58
C GLY A 236 -9.52 13.30 22.86
N LYS A 237 -10.01 12.90 24.03
CA LYS A 237 -9.72 13.58 25.31
C LYS A 237 -9.42 12.60 26.44
N THR A 238 -10.29 11.62 26.62
CA THR A 238 -10.17 10.60 27.67
C THR A 238 -8.98 9.70 27.35
N ASP A 239 -8.16 9.45 28.36
CA ASP A 239 -7.07 8.48 28.26
C ASP A 239 -7.63 7.06 28.17
N ASP A 240 -7.49 6.46 26.98
CA ASP A 240 -7.95 5.13 26.65
C ASP A 240 -6.85 4.07 26.81
N THR A 241 -5.64 4.41 27.30
CA THR A 241 -4.52 3.46 27.40
C THR A 241 -4.88 2.19 28.16
N ALA A 242 -5.43 2.32 29.38
CA ALA A 242 -5.69 1.17 30.25
C ALA A 242 -6.77 0.24 29.67
N VAL A 243 -7.82 0.82 29.10
CA VAL A 243 -8.94 0.05 28.53
C VAL A 243 -8.54 -0.63 27.22
N LEU A 244 -7.71 0.01 26.39
CA LEU A 244 -7.15 -0.60 25.19
C LEU A 244 -6.22 -1.77 25.53
N ASN A 245 -5.32 -1.62 26.50
CA ASN A 245 -4.47 -2.72 26.96
C ASN A 245 -5.27 -3.90 27.50
N TYR A 246 -6.32 -3.64 28.29
CA TYR A 246 -7.22 -4.69 28.76
C TYR A 246 -7.94 -5.41 27.60
N LEU A 247 -8.48 -4.64 26.65
CA LEU A 247 -9.15 -5.18 25.46
C LEU A 247 -8.22 -6.04 24.62
N PHE A 248 -7.02 -5.55 24.30
CA PHE A 248 -6.06 -6.29 23.48
C PHE A 248 -5.57 -7.55 24.18
N SER A 249 -5.36 -7.51 25.49
CA SER A 249 -5.04 -8.69 26.28
C SER A 249 -6.15 -9.74 26.24
N ALA A 250 -7.41 -9.34 26.44
CA ALA A 250 -8.56 -10.23 26.33
C ALA A 250 -8.70 -10.82 24.92
N ALA A 251 -8.54 -9.99 23.88
CA ALA A 251 -8.64 -10.40 22.50
C ALA A 251 -7.57 -11.44 22.11
N ALA A 252 -6.32 -11.23 22.53
CA ALA A 252 -5.22 -12.16 22.28
C ALA A 252 -5.49 -13.54 22.88
N ASN A 253 -5.96 -13.58 24.14
CA ASN A 253 -6.28 -14.83 24.82
C ASN A 253 -7.38 -15.63 24.12
N MET A 254 -8.26 -14.96 23.38
CA MET A 254 -9.40 -15.58 22.69
C MET A 254 -9.15 -15.76 21.18
N SER A 255 -7.97 -15.36 20.67
CA SER A 255 -7.70 -15.24 19.23
C SER A 255 -8.76 -14.41 18.48
N ALA A 256 -9.27 -13.36 19.12
CA ALA A 256 -10.38 -12.55 18.64
C ALA A 256 -9.94 -11.42 17.69
N ILE A 257 -10.90 -10.88 16.96
CA ILE A 257 -10.77 -9.67 16.16
C ILE A 257 -11.25 -8.48 16.98
N VAL A 258 -10.41 -7.47 17.17
CA VAL A 258 -10.78 -6.19 17.76
C VAL A 258 -11.28 -5.26 16.66
N TYR A 259 -12.51 -4.77 16.80
CA TYR A 259 -13.08 -3.77 15.93
C TYR A 259 -13.01 -2.39 16.60
N VAL A 260 -12.29 -1.47 15.95
CA VAL A 260 -12.05 -0.11 16.45
C VAL A 260 -12.85 0.88 15.62
N LEU A 261 -13.88 1.49 16.23
CA LEU A 261 -14.74 2.44 15.54
C LEU A 261 -14.02 3.75 15.25
N PHE A 262 -14.39 4.42 14.15
CA PHE A 262 -13.85 5.71 13.74
C PHE A 262 -13.92 6.72 14.89
N SER A 263 -12.77 7.12 15.42
CA SER A 263 -12.65 7.95 16.63
C SER A 263 -11.18 8.27 16.89
N VAL A 264 -10.91 9.09 17.92
CA VAL A 264 -9.54 9.40 18.37
C VAL A 264 -9.36 8.85 19.79
N TYR A 265 -8.54 7.83 19.94
CA TYR A 265 -8.25 7.18 21.22
C TYR A 265 -6.93 7.73 21.74
N ILE A 266 -7.00 8.51 22.82
CA ILE A 266 -5.79 9.11 23.42
C ILE A 266 -5.07 8.05 24.23
N ILE A 267 -3.75 7.99 24.08
CA ILE A 267 -2.91 7.14 24.93
C ILE A 267 -1.85 8.02 25.61
N SER A 268 -1.70 7.86 26.93
CA SER A 268 -0.65 8.52 27.71
C SER A 268 0.51 7.60 28.07
N ASP A 269 0.37 6.31 27.79
CA ASP A 269 1.41 5.29 27.90
C ASP A 269 1.28 4.25 26.78
N THR A 270 2.28 3.37 26.66
CA THR A 270 2.38 2.29 25.70
C THR A 270 1.12 1.44 25.70
N VAL A 271 0.61 1.19 24.50
CA VAL A 271 -0.45 0.22 24.24
C VAL A 271 0.13 -0.99 23.53
N GLU A 272 -0.18 -2.17 24.04
CA GLU A 272 0.35 -3.45 23.57
C GLU A 272 -0.68 -4.20 22.73
N ILE A 273 -0.38 -4.39 21.44
CA ILE A 273 -1.14 -5.25 20.53
C ILE A 273 -0.46 -6.61 20.56
N LEU A 274 -0.98 -7.51 21.40
CA LEU A 274 -0.37 -8.81 21.67
C LEU A 274 -0.60 -9.83 20.55
N VAL A 275 0.33 -10.79 20.44
CA VAL A 275 0.25 -11.87 19.45
C VAL A 275 -1.00 -12.73 19.64
N GLY A 276 -1.64 -13.11 18.52
CA GLY A 276 -2.83 -13.96 18.48
C GLY A 276 -4.12 -13.21 18.20
N LEU A 277 -4.14 -11.88 18.38
CA LEU A 277 -5.29 -11.03 18.05
C LEU A 277 -5.18 -10.45 16.63
N ARG A 278 -6.29 -9.90 16.15
CA ARG A 278 -6.37 -9.12 14.90
C ARG A 278 -7.07 -7.79 15.17
N VAL A 279 -6.73 -6.73 14.46
CA VAL A 279 -7.33 -5.39 14.63
C VAL A 279 -7.88 -4.89 13.30
N ILE A 280 -9.12 -4.40 13.33
CA ILE A 280 -9.77 -3.76 12.19
C ILE A 280 -10.29 -2.40 12.62
N GLY A 281 -9.82 -1.35 11.97
CA GLY A 281 -10.39 -0.02 12.09
C GLY A 281 -11.55 0.24 11.15
N GLN A 282 -12.47 1.11 11.56
CA GLN A 282 -13.51 1.69 10.71
C GLN A 282 -13.03 3.03 10.15
N VAL A 283 -12.60 3.08 8.89
CA VAL A 283 -12.28 4.33 8.18
C VAL A 283 -11.22 5.17 8.93
N TRP A 284 -10.10 4.54 9.31
CA TRP A 284 -8.97 5.13 10.05
C TRP A 284 -9.28 5.74 11.44
N PRO A 285 -9.75 4.95 12.43
CA PRO A 285 -9.58 5.33 13.83
C PRO A 285 -8.12 5.60 14.19
N GLN A 286 -7.93 6.55 15.10
CA GLN A 286 -6.62 7.07 15.48
C GLN A 286 -6.23 6.61 16.88
N ILE A 287 -5.06 6.00 17.03
CA ILE A 287 -4.35 5.91 18.31
C ILE A 287 -3.44 7.13 18.38
N MET A 288 -3.73 8.03 19.33
CA MET A 288 -3.08 9.34 19.45
C MET A 288 -2.24 9.41 20.73
N ALA A 289 -0.92 9.29 20.60
CA ALA A 289 0.00 9.37 21.73
C ALA A 289 0.21 10.81 22.20
N THR A 290 0.25 11.02 23.52
CA THR A 290 0.50 12.34 24.11
C THR A 290 1.01 12.25 25.54
N GLY A 291 1.52 13.37 26.08
CA GLY A 291 1.94 13.49 27.47
C GLY A 291 3.43 13.24 27.72
N SER A 292 3.83 13.42 28.97
CA SER A 292 5.24 13.52 29.38
C SER A 292 6.07 12.25 29.13
N LYS A 293 5.43 11.07 29.11
CA LYS A 293 6.11 9.80 28.83
C LYS A 293 6.67 9.71 27.42
N PHE A 294 6.18 10.53 26.49
CA PHE A 294 6.63 10.57 25.10
C PHE A 294 7.37 11.87 24.76
N ALA A 295 7.71 12.72 25.75
CA ALA A 295 8.25 14.05 25.50
C ALA A 295 9.79 14.09 25.36
N ASP A 296 10.51 13.11 25.92
CA ASP A 296 11.98 13.13 26.00
C ASP A 296 12.63 12.38 24.83
N ALA A 297 13.23 13.13 23.89
CA ALA A 297 13.95 12.55 22.74
C ALA A 297 15.21 11.76 23.13
N LEU A 298 15.79 12.00 24.30
CA LEU A 298 16.95 11.24 24.79
C LEU A 298 16.55 9.94 25.49
N LYS A 299 15.24 9.77 25.76
CA LYS A 299 14.65 8.57 26.35
C LYS A 299 13.39 8.20 25.58
N PRO A 300 13.53 7.84 24.29
CA PRO A 300 12.38 7.56 23.45
C PRO A 300 11.58 6.39 24.00
N ARG A 301 10.25 6.45 23.84
CA ARG A 301 9.30 5.47 24.35
C ARG A 301 8.32 5.06 23.26
N VAL A 302 8.05 3.76 23.20
CA VAL A 302 7.09 3.14 22.30
C VAL A 302 5.67 3.51 22.68
N ALA A 303 4.91 4.06 21.72
CA ALA A 303 3.49 4.35 21.85
C ALA A 303 2.64 3.10 21.58
N VAL A 304 2.90 2.38 20.50
CA VAL A 304 2.24 1.11 20.16
C VAL A 304 3.28 0.00 20.05
N CYS A 305 3.20 -0.99 20.93
CA CYS A 305 4.09 -2.15 20.93
C CYS A 305 3.33 -3.34 20.30
N VAL A 306 3.83 -3.87 19.18
CA VAL A 306 3.19 -4.97 18.44
C VAL A 306 3.97 -6.26 18.68
N GLY A 307 3.40 -7.12 19.51
CA GLY A 307 4.09 -8.27 20.09
C GLY A 307 5.17 -7.88 21.10
N LEU A 308 5.66 -8.86 21.85
CA LEU A 308 6.83 -8.75 22.72
C LEU A 308 8.04 -9.41 22.04
N PRO A 309 9.28 -8.99 22.37
CA PRO A 309 10.49 -9.58 21.81
C PRO A 309 10.51 -11.12 21.90
N GLY A 310 10.84 -11.77 20.80
CA GLY A 310 10.90 -13.23 20.68
C GLY A 310 9.55 -13.93 20.50
N GLN A 311 8.42 -13.20 20.47
CA GLN A 311 7.13 -13.81 20.17
C GLN A 311 6.98 -14.13 18.69
N VAL A 312 6.48 -15.33 18.42
CA VAL A 312 6.17 -15.82 17.07
C VAL A 312 4.65 -16.04 16.98
N GLY A 313 4.00 -15.56 15.93
CA GLY A 313 2.56 -15.81 15.78
C GLY A 313 1.89 -15.07 14.64
N VAL A 314 0.60 -14.81 14.85
CA VAL A 314 -0.27 -14.10 13.90
C VAL A 314 -0.63 -12.74 14.48
N ILE A 315 -0.44 -11.67 13.70
CA ILE A 315 -0.95 -10.33 13.99
C ILE A 315 -1.37 -9.70 12.67
N GLU A 316 -2.62 -9.26 12.60
CA GLU A 316 -3.14 -8.55 11.43
C GLU A 316 -3.72 -7.23 11.91
N ILE A 317 -3.19 -6.11 11.44
CA ILE A 317 -3.73 -4.77 11.76
C ILE A 317 -4.12 -4.10 10.45
N GLN A 318 -5.37 -3.64 10.38
CA GLN A 318 -5.86 -2.94 9.21
C GLN A 318 -6.68 -1.70 9.49
N ASN A 319 -6.65 -0.74 8.56
CA ASN A 319 -7.43 0.50 8.59
C ASN A 319 -7.19 1.32 9.87
N MET A 320 -5.97 1.37 10.39
CA MET A 320 -5.63 2.13 11.59
C MET A 320 -4.77 3.36 11.26
N MET A 321 -4.81 4.38 12.10
CA MET A 321 -3.89 5.51 12.00
C MET A 321 -3.17 5.73 13.32
N MET A 322 -1.85 5.82 13.27
CA MET A 322 -1.02 6.15 14.42
C MET A 322 -0.64 7.62 14.33
N THR A 323 -0.91 8.39 15.38
CA THR A 323 -0.71 9.84 15.41
C THR A 323 -0.31 10.32 16.80
N VAL A 324 -0.05 11.62 16.92
CA VAL A 324 0.34 12.26 18.19
C VAL A 324 -0.47 13.53 18.43
N ARG A 325 -0.60 13.90 19.71
CA ARG A 325 -0.84 15.28 20.13
C ARG A 325 0.41 15.80 20.79
N GLY A 326 1.08 16.72 20.10
CA GLY A 326 2.40 17.22 20.45
C GLY A 326 2.42 18.14 21.68
N ALA A 327 3.59 18.43 22.24
CA ALA A 327 4.91 17.96 21.80
C ALA A 327 5.25 16.54 22.32
N THR A 328 5.80 15.68 21.46
CA THR A 328 6.06 14.26 21.75
C THR A 328 7.38 13.81 21.15
N ALA A 329 8.45 14.56 21.45
CA ALA A 329 9.75 14.38 20.82
C ALA A 329 10.36 12.97 20.99
N GLY A 330 10.00 12.26 22.07
CA GLY A 330 10.44 10.89 22.37
C GLY A 330 9.50 9.78 21.86
N ALA A 331 8.42 10.09 21.15
CA ALA A 331 7.51 9.05 20.69
C ALA A 331 8.14 8.16 19.60
N ILE A 332 8.16 6.84 19.83
CA ILE A 332 8.28 5.82 18.79
C ILE A 332 6.85 5.35 18.50
N MET A 333 6.31 5.68 17.33
CA MET A 333 4.88 5.49 17.07
C MET A 333 4.47 4.02 17.10
N MET A 334 5.28 3.15 16.50
CA MET A 334 5.11 1.72 16.56
C MET A 334 6.46 1.01 16.66
N GLU A 335 6.56 0.06 17.58
CA GLU A 335 7.61 -0.95 17.58
C GLU A 335 7.00 -2.30 17.22
N TRP A 336 7.60 -2.96 16.23
CA TRP A 336 7.19 -4.25 15.71
C TRP A 336 8.19 -5.30 16.18
N ASN A 337 7.74 -6.15 17.10
CA ASN A 337 8.55 -7.18 17.75
C ASN A 337 8.21 -8.59 17.26
N VAL A 338 6.98 -8.79 16.79
CA VAL A 338 6.49 -10.11 16.39
C VAL A 338 7.28 -10.65 15.18
N HIS A 339 7.61 -11.93 15.25
CA HIS A 339 7.98 -12.72 14.08
C HIS A 339 6.76 -13.51 13.60
N GLU A 340 6.59 -13.61 12.29
CA GLU A 340 5.50 -14.35 11.68
C GLU A 340 5.61 -15.86 11.98
N SER A 341 4.49 -16.51 12.28
CA SER A 341 4.40 -17.98 12.43
C SER A 341 4.33 -18.72 11.09
N GLY A 342 3.94 -17.99 10.04
CA GLY A 342 3.99 -18.40 8.65
C GLY A 342 4.00 -17.16 7.75
N GLN A 343 4.42 -17.32 6.49
CA GLN A 343 4.65 -16.19 5.59
C GLN A 343 3.42 -15.27 5.49
N GLY A 344 3.58 -13.99 5.80
CA GLY A 344 2.54 -12.96 5.85
C GLY A 344 1.54 -13.06 7.00
N SER A 345 1.77 -13.92 8.00
CA SER A 345 0.86 -14.06 9.15
C SER A 345 0.97 -12.89 10.15
N ALA A 346 2.04 -12.11 10.06
CA ALA A 346 2.18 -10.82 10.72
C ALA A 346 2.17 -9.74 9.62
N GLY A 347 1.38 -8.67 9.75
CA GLY A 347 1.40 -7.58 8.77
C GLY A 347 0.44 -6.41 9.02
N LEU A 348 0.66 -5.33 8.27
CA LEU A 348 -0.12 -4.09 8.28
C LEU A 348 -0.78 -3.85 6.91
N TRP A 349 -2.07 -3.53 6.88
CA TRP A 349 -2.78 -3.13 5.65
C TRP A 349 -3.55 -1.83 5.87
N ASP A 350 -3.50 -0.90 4.91
CA ASP A 350 -4.19 0.41 5.02
C ASP A 350 -3.97 1.09 6.39
N THR A 351 -2.77 0.95 6.94
CA THR A 351 -2.40 1.47 8.26
C THR A 351 -1.31 2.50 8.09
N HIS A 352 -1.51 3.68 8.68
CA HIS A 352 -0.69 4.84 8.37
C HIS A 352 -0.17 5.54 9.61
N PHE A 353 1.00 6.15 9.46
CA PHE A 353 1.57 7.07 10.42
C PHE A 353 1.34 8.50 9.92
N ARG A 354 0.61 9.31 10.69
CA ARG A 354 0.42 10.74 10.40
C ARG A 354 0.82 11.54 11.62
N VAL A 355 1.97 12.18 11.57
CA VAL A 355 2.56 12.86 12.72
C VAL A 355 2.42 14.38 12.55
N GLY A 356 1.43 14.95 13.24
CA GLY A 356 1.08 16.38 13.14
C GLY A 356 0.24 16.74 11.91
N GLY A 357 0.02 18.04 11.70
CA GLY A 357 -0.67 18.58 10.52
C GLY A 357 -2.19 18.35 10.47
N ALA A 358 -2.79 17.77 11.50
CA ALA A 358 -4.22 17.48 11.56
C ALA A 358 -4.90 18.12 12.79
N ALA A 359 -6.22 18.26 12.74
CA ALA A 359 -6.99 18.77 13.87
C ALA A 359 -6.77 17.92 15.14
N GLY A 360 -6.58 18.59 16.28
CA GLY A 360 -6.35 17.94 17.58
C GLY A 360 -4.93 17.40 17.81
N THR A 361 -4.00 17.63 16.88
CA THR A 361 -2.59 17.24 17.04
C THR A 361 -1.74 18.28 17.77
N ASP A 362 -2.24 19.50 17.95
CA ASP A 362 -1.49 20.67 18.45
C ASP A 362 -0.19 20.94 17.68
N LEU A 363 -0.17 20.49 16.41
CA LEU A 363 0.95 20.58 15.48
C LEU A 363 0.43 21.03 14.10
N THR A 364 -0.51 21.96 14.08
CA THR A 364 -1.07 22.56 12.86
C THR A 364 -0.23 23.73 12.39
N VAL A 365 -0.57 24.35 11.25
CA VAL A 365 0.08 25.59 10.80
C VAL A 365 -0.03 26.73 11.82
N LYS A 366 -1.08 26.74 12.63
CA LYS A 366 -1.28 27.72 13.71
C LYS A 366 -0.25 27.51 14.83
N ASP A 367 0.04 26.26 15.13
CA ASP A 367 0.93 25.88 16.22
C ASP A 367 2.39 25.93 15.76
N CYS A 368 2.66 25.42 14.56
CA CYS A 368 3.98 25.21 13.97
C CYS A 368 4.16 26.04 12.67
N PRO A 369 4.29 27.37 12.73
CA PRO A 369 4.43 28.19 11.53
C PRO A 369 5.77 27.95 10.82
N LYS A 370 5.72 27.93 9.49
CA LYS A 370 6.88 27.83 8.60
C LYS A 370 7.83 29.04 8.77
N LEU A 371 9.14 28.83 8.53
CA LEU A 371 10.18 29.88 8.43
C LEU A 371 10.37 30.74 9.68
N SER A 372 10.25 30.16 10.87
CA SER A 372 10.59 30.81 12.15
C SER A 372 12.09 31.11 12.33
N GLY A 373 12.97 30.59 11.46
CA GLY A 373 14.43 30.73 11.56
C GLY A 373 15.10 29.88 12.65
N LYS A 374 14.32 29.18 13.50
CA LYS A 374 14.78 28.24 14.53
C LYS A 374 13.80 27.08 14.69
N VAL A 375 14.32 25.88 14.95
CA VAL A 375 13.49 24.72 15.34
C VAL A 375 12.97 24.97 16.75
N ASN A 376 11.65 25.02 16.92
CA ASN A 376 11.03 25.10 18.24
C ASN A 376 10.84 23.67 18.79
N PRO A 377 11.43 23.31 19.94
CA PRO A 377 11.25 21.98 20.54
C PRO A 377 9.80 21.59 20.79
N ASN A 378 8.91 22.57 20.95
CA ASN A 378 7.47 22.32 21.14
C ASN A 378 6.77 21.82 19.87
N TYR A 379 7.44 21.82 18.72
CA TYR A 379 6.89 21.35 17.44
C TYR A 379 7.43 19.98 17.05
N ILE A 380 8.26 19.36 17.90
CA ILE A 380 8.82 18.04 17.61
C ILE A 380 7.74 16.99 17.84
N ALA A 381 7.43 16.28 16.76
CA ALA A 381 6.25 15.45 16.67
C ALA A 381 6.51 13.99 17.09
N ALA A 382 7.63 13.38 16.68
CA ALA A 382 8.00 12.02 17.08
C ALA A 382 9.51 11.80 16.85
N SER A 383 10.08 10.79 17.51
CA SER A 383 11.45 10.31 17.25
C SER A 383 11.50 9.36 16.06
N LEU A 384 10.53 8.43 15.96
CA LEU A 384 10.51 7.37 14.95
C LEU A 384 9.07 6.93 14.65
N MET A 385 8.76 6.65 13.39
CA MET A 385 7.42 6.16 13.00
C MET A 385 7.28 4.65 13.16
N LEU A 386 8.20 3.87 12.61
CA LEU A 386 8.16 2.41 12.69
C LEU A 386 9.55 1.88 13.03
N HIS A 387 9.62 1.08 14.10
CA HIS A 387 10.81 0.34 14.50
C HIS A 387 10.57 -1.15 14.25
N LEU A 388 11.17 -1.72 13.21
CA LEU A 388 11.26 -3.17 13.06
C LEU A 388 12.47 -3.65 13.86
N THR A 389 12.24 -4.49 14.87
CA THR A 389 13.33 -5.02 15.70
C THR A 389 14.06 -6.17 15.01
N PRO A 390 15.30 -6.52 15.43
CA PRO A 390 16.15 -7.44 14.68
C PRO A 390 15.54 -8.81 14.36
N ASP A 391 14.75 -9.35 15.29
CA ASP A 391 14.13 -10.69 15.16
C ASP A 391 12.69 -10.62 14.67
N SER A 392 12.22 -9.45 14.24
CA SER A 392 10.84 -9.25 13.78
C SER A 392 10.67 -9.54 12.29
N SER A 393 9.43 -9.80 11.86
CA SER A 393 9.07 -9.95 10.45
C SER A 393 7.62 -9.54 10.21
N GLY A 394 7.28 -9.11 8.99
CA GLY A 394 5.89 -8.82 8.61
C GLY A 394 5.75 -7.94 7.38
#